data_AF-A0A2R5L5C3-F1
#
_entry.id   AF-A0A2R5L5C3-F1
#
_cell.length_a   1.000
_cell.length_b   1.000
_cell.length_c   1.000
_cell.angle_alpha   90.00
_cell.angle_beta   90.00
_cell.angle_gamma   90.00
#
_symmetry.space_group_name_H-M   'P 1'
#
loop_
_entity.id
_entity.type
_entity.pdbx_description
1 polymer ?
#
loop_
_entity_poly.entity_id
_entity_poly.type
_entity_poly.pdbx_seq_one_letter_code
_entity_poly.pdbx_strand_id
1 'polypeptide(L)'
;AIVWGQSNEAAAIQAYKERSGNNIAASGLWLHESGLLGGSPDGLVNDDGLLEVKCPWTIRFKQVNTIFGSRDSCLTEEGTLNREHNYYHQVQGCLAFSDREYCDFGVWTTVDFYCTRVFKDTEWQDTNIPLLLEFYNGTMLPLIREKLQV
;
A
#
# COMPACT_ATOMS: atom_id res chain seq x y z
N ALA A 1 1.06 9.92 14.78
CA ALA A 1 1.24 8.78 13.84
C ALA A 1 1.57 9.26 12.43
N ILE A 2 0.77 10.14 11.81
CA ILE A 2 0.97 10.61 10.42
C ILE A 2 2.35 11.28 10.21
N VAL A 3 2.68 12.30 11.02
CA VAL A 3 3.98 13.00 10.93
C VAL A 3 5.16 12.03 11.07
N TRP A 4 5.03 11.05 11.97
CA TRP A 4 6.06 10.02 12.15
C TRP A 4 6.24 9.16 10.90
N GLY A 5 5.15 8.75 10.26
CA GLY A 5 5.20 8.02 9.00
C GLY A 5 5.99 8.77 7.94
N GLN A 6 5.57 10.02 7.68
CA GLN A 6 6.18 10.89 6.67
C GLN A 6 7.67 11.16 6.95
N SER A 7 8.03 11.40 8.21
CA SER A 7 9.43 11.68 8.58
C SER A 7 10.36 10.46 8.46
N ASN A 8 9.84 9.24 8.48
CA ASN A 8 10.65 8.01 8.44
C ASN A 8 10.50 7.22 7.13
N GLU A 9 9.61 7.62 6.23
CA GLU A 9 9.40 6.97 4.93
C GLU A 9 10.70 6.88 4.13
N ALA A 10 11.46 7.96 4.04
CA ALA A 10 12.75 7.97 3.36
C ALA A 10 13.75 6.98 3.97
N ALA A 11 13.77 6.85 5.30
CA ALA A 11 14.62 5.88 6.00
C ALA A 11 14.17 4.43 5.73
N ALA A 12 12.86 4.20 5.65
CA ALA A 12 12.29 2.89 5.32
C ALA A 12 12.61 2.47 3.88
N ILE A 13 12.48 3.38 2.91
CA ILE A 13 12.85 3.13 1.50
C ILE A 13 14.36 2.84 1.40
N GLN A 14 15.19 3.60 2.11
CA GLN A 14 16.63 3.36 2.13
C GLN A 14 16.97 1.98 2.73
N ALA A 15 16.32 1.59 3.83
CA ALA A 15 16.51 0.27 4.44
C ALA A 15 16.09 -0.87 3.48
N TYR A 16 14.99 -0.69 2.74
CA TYR A 16 14.59 -1.63 1.69
C TYR A 16 15.65 -1.72 0.58
N LYS A 17 16.19 -0.59 0.11
CA LYS A 17 17.22 -0.54 -0.93
C LYS A 17 18.48 -1.29 -0.51
N GLU A 18 18.96 -1.04 0.70
CA GLU A 18 20.16 -1.69 1.26
C GLU A 18 19.97 -3.20 1.44
N ARG A 19 18.78 -3.64 1.88
CA ARG A 19 18.49 -5.05 2.13
C ARG A 19 18.25 -5.86 0.86
N SER A 20 17.57 -5.28 -0.12
CA SER A 20 17.16 -5.98 -1.35
C SER A 20 18.21 -5.90 -2.46
N GLY A 21 19.01 -4.82 -2.49
CA GLY A 21 19.86 -4.50 -3.64
C GLY A 21 19.08 -4.10 -4.90
N ASN A 22 17.76 -3.96 -4.82
CA ASN A 22 16.91 -3.62 -5.96
C ASN A 22 17.05 -2.14 -6.35
N ASN A 23 16.78 -1.85 -7.63
CA ASN A 23 16.63 -0.48 -8.09
C ASN A 23 15.25 0.04 -7.71
N ILE A 24 15.22 1.26 -7.17
CA ILE A 24 13.99 1.96 -6.79
C ILE A 24 13.94 3.28 -7.53
N ALA A 25 12.88 3.48 -8.30
CA ALA A 25 12.54 4.77 -8.89
C ALA A 25 11.40 5.43 -8.12
N ALA A 26 11.40 6.77 -8.09
CA ALA A 26 10.29 7.53 -7.53
C ALA A 26 9.01 7.26 -8.31
N SER A 27 7.89 7.17 -7.60
CA SER A 27 6.56 7.02 -8.19
C SER A 27 5.74 8.31 -8.03
N GLY A 28 4.62 8.38 -8.75
CA GLY A 28 3.58 9.39 -8.59
C GLY A 28 2.20 8.73 -8.47
N LEU A 29 1.17 9.47 -8.85
CA LEU A 29 -0.20 8.97 -8.90
C LEU A 29 -0.44 8.16 -10.18
N TRP A 30 -0.88 6.92 -10.02
CA TRP A 30 -1.35 6.04 -11.09
C TRP A 30 -2.87 6.06 -11.13
N LEU A 31 -3.44 6.33 -12.30
CA LEU A 31 -4.88 6.44 -12.49
C LEU A 31 -5.40 5.21 -13.21
N HIS A 32 -6.55 4.73 -12.75
CA HIS A 32 -7.38 3.82 -13.53
C HIS A 32 -7.86 4.50 -14.83
N GLU A 33 -8.16 3.73 -15.87
CA GLU A 33 -8.61 4.24 -17.19
C GLU A 33 -9.84 5.16 -17.11
N SER A 34 -10.69 4.96 -16.09
CA SER A 34 -11.83 5.83 -15.83
C SER A 34 -11.45 7.26 -15.40
N GLY A 35 -10.21 7.49 -14.96
CA GLY A 35 -9.73 8.75 -14.40
C GLY A 35 -10.25 9.08 -12.99
N LEU A 36 -11.06 8.19 -12.39
CA LEU A 36 -11.73 8.44 -11.10
C LEU A 36 -11.03 7.79 -9.91
N LEU A 37 -10.36 6.66 -10.15
CA LEU A 37 -9.64 5.90 -9.14
C LEU A 37 -8.14 6.03 -9.37
N GLY A 38 -7.36 5.97 -8.31
CA GLY A 38 -5.91 5.97 -8.42
C GLY A 38 -5.21 5.60 -7.12
N GLY A 39 -3.91 5.34 -7.25
CA GLY A 39 -3.03 4.93 -6.16
C GLY A 39 -1.63 5.49 -6.35
N SER A 40 -0.96 5.79 -5.24
CA SER A 40 0.39 6.35 -5.24
C SER A 40 1.27 5.44 -4.39
N PRO A 41 1.93 4.44 -4.98
CA PRO A 41 2.89 3.62 -4.26
C PRO A 41 4.13 4.45 -3.90
N ASP A 42 4.87 4.03 -2.87
CA ASP A 42 6.05 4.76 -2.38
C ASP A 42 7.26 4.64 -3.32
N GLY A 43 7.28 3.62 -4.18
CA GLY A 43 8.31 3.47 -5.21
C GLY A 43 8.02 2.42 -6.27
N LEU A 44 8.76 2.49 -7.37
CA LEU A 44 8.79 1.48 -8.43
C LEU A 44 10.03 0.61 -8.25
N VAL A 45 9.84 -0.70 -8.15
CA VAL A 45 10.92 -1.68 -7.90
C VAL A 45 11.23 -2.43 -9.17
N ASN A 46 12.47 -2.33 -9.65
CA ASN A 46 12.92 -2.95 -10.90
C ASN A 46 11.92 -2.65 -12.05
N ASP A 47 11.62 -3.64 -12.89
CA ASP A 47 10.74 -3.45 -14.05
C ASP A 47 9.26 -3.59 -13.70
N ASP A 48 8.91 -4.46 -12.75
CA ASP A 48 7.54 -4.97 -12.56
C ASP A 48 7.06 -4.98 -11.09
N GLY A 49 7.84 -4.35 -10.20
CA GLY A 49 7.53 -4.28 -8.79
C GLY A 49 7.06 -2.90 -8.35
N LEU A 50 6.34 -2.88 -7.24
CA LEU A 50 6.06 -1.70 -6.42
C LEU A 50 6.74 -1.83 -5.06
N LEU A 51 6.91 -0.70 -4.38
CA LEU A 51 7.27 -0.60 -2.98
C LEU A 51 6.17 0.15 -2.24
N GLU A 52 5.74 -0.39 -1.11
CA GLU A 52 4.88 0.28 -0.13
C GLU A 52 5.49 0.08 1.25
N VAL A 53 5.88 1.16 1.93
CA VAL A 53 6.49 1.13 3.25
C VAL A 53 5.58 1.73 4.32
N LYS A 54 5.51 1.07 5.47
CA LYS A 54 4.78 1.58 6.65
C LYS A 54 5.73 1.74 7.82
N CYS A 55 5.64 2.89 8.47
CA CYS A 55 6.37 3.20 9.70
C CYS A 55 5.38 3.33 10.87
N PRO A 56 4.80 2.24 11.39
CA PRO A 56 3.78 2.29 12.44
C PRO A 56 4.32 2.82 13.77
N TRP A 57 3.72 3.89 14.29
CA TRP A 57 4.13 4.51 15.56
C TRP A 57 4.00 3.56 16.77
N THR A 58 2.99 2.70 16.79
CA THR A 58 2.66 1.81 17.92
C THR A 58 3.75 0.78 18.19
N ILE A 59 4.44 0.30 17.16
CA ILE A 59 5.48 -0.72 17.26
C ILE A 59 6.89 -0.18 16.98
N ARG A 60 7.06 1.14 16.90
CA ARG A 60 8.31 1.81 16.48
C ARG A 60 9.60 1.39 17.20
N PHE A 61 9.50 0.84 18.41
CA PHE A 61 10.64 0.38 19.24
C PHE A 61 10.65 -1.15 19.43
N LYS A 62 9.89 -1.89 18.62
CA LYS A 62 9.80 -3.36 18.66
C LYS A 62 10.40 -3.94 17.39
N GLN A 63 10.88 -5.18 17.47
CA GLN A 63 11.19 -5.96 16.26
C GLN A 63 9.89 -6.34 15.57
N VAL A 64 9.83 -6.21 14.24
CA VAL A 64 8.59 -6.43 13.48
C VAL A 64 8.07 -7.87 13.60
N ASN A 65 8.96 -8.87 13.62
CA ASN A 65 8.55 -10.27 13.76
C ASN A 65 7.88 -10.60 15.11
N THR A 66 8.14 -9.82 16.16
CA THR A 66 7.58 -10.06 17.50
C THR A 66 6.09 -9.72 17.60
N ILE A 67 5.55 -9.02 16.59
CA ILE A 67 4.14 -8.62 16.55
C ILE A 67 3.32 -9.36 15.50
N PHE A 68 3.89 -10.33 14.79
CA PHE A 68 3.16 -11.17 13.82
C PHE A 68 1.93 -11.81 14.43
N GLY A 69 0.81 -11.79 13.69
CA GLY A 69 -0.49 -12.31 14.15
C GLY A 69 -1.14 -11.54 15.31
N SER A 70 -0.47 -10.54 15.89
CA SER A 70 -1.06 -9.73 16.95
C SER A 70 -2.15 -8.81 16.41
N ARG A 71 -3.11 -8.43 17.27
CA ARG A 71 -4.21 -7.52 16.90
C ARG A 71 -3.75 -6.17 16.35
N ASP A 72 -2.57 -5.71 16.76
CA ASP A 72 -1.99 -4.43 16.34
C ASP A 72 -1.13 -4.55 15.07
N SER A 73 -1.05 -5.74 14.48
CA SER A 73 -0.24 -6.06 13.31
C SER A 73 -1.07 -6.05 12.03
N CYS A 74 -0.45 -5.57 10.96
CA CYS A 74 -0.95 -5.78 9.61
C CYS A 74 -0.50 -7.11 9.00
N LEU A 75 0.41 -7.83 9.68
CA LEU A 75 1.02 -9.07 9.22
C LEU A 75 0.44 -10.29 9.96
N THR A 76 0.23 -11.39 9.24
CA THR A 76 -0.20 -12.70 9.76
C THR A 76 0.90 -13.35 10.61
N GLU A 77 0.62 -14.50 11.23
CA GLU A 77 1.61 -15.27 12.00
C GLU A 77 2.80 -15.71 11.15
N GLU A 78 2.58 -15.91 9.84
CA GLU A 78 3.59 -16.26 8.84
C GLU A 78 4.38 -15.05 8.33
N GLY A 79 4.06 -13.83 8.79
CA GLY A 79 4.70 -12.60 8.34
C GLY A 79 4.20 -12.08 6.99
N THR A 80 3.12 -12.64 6.44
CA THR A 80 2.51 -12.15 5.20
C THR A 80 1.53 -11.01 5.48
N LEU A 81 1.26 -10.13 4.51
CA LEU A 81 0.27 -9.07 4.68
C LEU A 81 -1.14 -9.69 4.80
N ASN A 82 -1.85 -9.38 5.89
CA ASN A 82 -3.20 -9.89 6.11
C ASN A 82 -4.16 -9.37 5.03
N ARG A 83 -4.83 -10.28 4.31
CA ARG A 83 -5.75 -9.97 3.20
C ARG A 83 -6.99 -9.17 3.61
N GLU A 84 -7.34 -9.20 4.90
CA GLU A 84 -8.45 -8.43 5.48
C GLU A 84 -8.01 -7.04 5.97
N HIS A 85 -6.71 -6.75 5.97
CA HIS A 85 -6.19 -5.47 6.43
C HIS A 85 -6.29 -4.41 5.34
N ASN A 86 -6.64 -3.16 5.71
CA ASN A 86 -6.78 -2.05 4.75
C ASN A 86 -5.56 -1.83 3.84
N TYR A 87 -4.35 -2.09 4.36
CA TYR A 87 -3.12 -2.01 3.56
C TYR A 87 -3.07 -3.04 2.42
N TYR A 88 -3.70 -4.22 2.57
CA TYR A 88 -3.79 -5.17 1.47
C TYR A 88 -4.60 -4.59 0.32
N HIS A 89 -5.76 -4.01 0.61
CA HIS A 89 -6.58 -3.36 -0.40
C HIS A 89 -5.89 -2.13 -1.03
N GLN A 90 -5.11 -1.38 -0.26
CA GLN A 90 -4.29 -0.29 -0.79
C GLN A 90 -3.25 -0.81 -1.80
N VAL A 91 -2.54 -1.89 -1.45
CA VAL A 91 -1.54 -2.52 -2.31
C VAL A 91 -2.18 -3.08 -3.58
N GLN A 92 -3.29 -3.81 -3.46
CA GLN A 92 -3.98 -4.38 -4.61
C GLN A 92 -4.52 -3.28 -5.55
N GLY A 93 -5.02 -2.17 -5.00
CA GLY A 93 -5.39 -1.00 -5.80
C GLY A 93 -4.20 -0.47 -6.60
N CYS A 94 -3.05 -0.24 -5.96
CA CYS A 94 -1.86 0.25 -6.65
C CYS A 94 -1.36 -0.73 -7.73
N LEU A 95 -1.41 -2.04 -7.48
CA LEU A 95 -1.04 -3.07 -8.47
C LEU A 95 -1.98 -3.06 -9.68
N ALA A 96 -3.29 -2.92 -9.45
CA ALA A 96 -4.29 -2.82 -10.51
C ALA A 96 -4.12 -1.54 -11.35
N PHE A 97 -3.83 -0.40 -10.74
CA PHE A 97 -3.70 0.88 -11.45
C PHE A 97 -2.39 1.07 -12.21
N SER A 98 -1.33 0.39 -11.78
CA SER A 98 0.00 0.47 -12.42
C SER A 98 0.32 -0.69 -13.35
N ASP A 99 -0.59 -1.67 -13.42
CA ASP A 99 -0.43 -2.94 -14.14
C ASP A 99 0.89 -3.67 -13.83
N ARG A 100 1.24 -3.75 -12.54
CA ARG A 100 2.47 -4.39 -12.04
C ARG A 100 2.20 -5.68 -11.29
N GLU A 101 3.09 -6.64 -11.40
CA GLU A 101 2.81 -8.01 -10.91
C GLU A 101 2.96 -8.20 -9.40
N TYR A 102 3.77 -7.38 -8.73
CA TYR A 102 3.97 -7.50 -7.28
C TYR A 102 4.29 -6.19 -6.58
N CYS A 103 4.03 -6.16 -5.28
CA CYS A 103 4.46 -5.11 -4.37
C CYS A 103 5.29 -5.72 -3.24
N ASP A 104 6.47 -5.18 -3.02
CA ASP A 104 7.23 -5.44 -1.81
C ASP A 104 6.68 -4.52 -0.70
N PHE A 105 6.01 -5.12 0.27
CA PHE A 105 5.42 -4.43 1.41
C PHE A 105 6.40 -4.43 2.58
N GLY A 106 6.91 -3.24 2.91
CA GLY A 106 7.87 -3.00 3.97
C GLY A 106 7.23 -2.49 5.26
N VAL A 107 7.64 -3.02 6.40
CA VAL A 107 7.33 -2.46 7.71
C VAL A 107 8.65 -2.08 8.37
N TRP A 108 8.77 -0.80 8.68
CA TRP A 108 9.97 -0.21 9.27
C TRP A 108 9.73 0.21 10.73
N THR A 109 10.68 -0.12 11.58
CA THR A 109 10.79 0.38 12.95
C THR A 109 12.18 0.95 13.17
N THR A 110 12.41 1.60 14.32
CA THR A 110 13.75 2.05 14.70
C THR A 110 14.70 0.89 15.03
N VAL A 111 14.19 -0.34 15.14
CA VAL A 111 14.95 -1.54 15.50
C VAL A 111 15.33 -2.34 14.26
N ASP A 112 14.39 -2.54 13.35
CA ASP A 112 14.56 -3.36 12.16
C ASP A 112 13.63 -2.96 11.01
N PHE A 113 13.88 -3.53 9.84
CA PHE A 113 13.04 -3.45 8.67
C PHE A 113 12.64 -4.86 8.24
N TYR A 114 11.35 -5.11 8.05
CA TYR A 114 10.83 -6.37 7.53
C TYR A 114 10.10 -6.13 6.21
N CYS A 115 10.20 -7.08 5.28
CA CYS A 115 9.58 -6.99 3.97
C CYS A 115 8.93 -8.32 3.60
N THR A 116 7.71 -8.26 3.07
CA THR A 116 7.02 -9.40 2.46
C THR A 116 6.54 -9.01 1.07
N ARG A 117 6.47 -9.98 0.16
CA ARG A 117 5.95 -9.75 -1.19
C ARG A 117 4.45 -10.03 -1.24
N VAL A 118 3.71 -9.16 -1.92
CA VAL A 118 2.29 -9.30 -2.22
C VAL A 118 2.15 -9.32 -3.74
N PHE A 119 1.52 -10.36 -4.28
CA PHE A 119 1.28 -10.49 -5.72
C PHE A 119 -0.05 -9.87 -6.11
N LYS A 120 -0.16 -9.45 -7.37
CA LYS A 120 -1.42 -8.99 -7.98
C LYS A 120 -2.49 -10.07 -7.82
N ASP A 121 -3.63 -9.68 -7.30
CA ASP A 121 -4.80 -10.53 -7.08
C ASP A 121 -5.89 -10.11 -8.07
N THR A 122 -5.99 -10.86 -9.18
CA THR A 122 -6.94 -10.54 -10.27
C THR A 122 -8.39 -10.67 -9.81
N GLU A 123 -8.70 -11.59 -8.91
CA GLU A 123 -10.05 -11.73 -8.34
C GLU A 123 -10.42 -10.50 -7.49
N TRP A 124 -9.45 -9.98 -6.72
CA TRP A 124 -9.64 -8.72 -6.00
C TRP A 124 -9.92 -7.57 -6.98
N GLN A 125 -9.16 -7.47 -8.07
CA GLN A 125 -9.34 -6.41 -9.08
C GLN A 125 -10.71 -6.50 -9.75
N ASP A 126 -11.09 -7.68 -10.24
CA ASP A 126 -12.36 -7.93 -10.93
C ASP A 126 -13.57 -7.65 -10.05
N THR A 127 -13.44 -7.85 -8.74
CA THR A 127 -14.51 -7.62 -7.76
C THR A 127 -14.56 -6.16 -7.29
N ASN A 128 -13.42 -5.57 -6.90
CA ASN A 128 -13.39 -4.32 -6.16
C ASN A 128 -13.36 -3.09 -7.07
N ILE A 129 -12.70 -3.14 -8.23
CA ILE A 129 -12.65 -1.98 -9.12
C ILE A 129 -14.04 -1.57 -9.61
N PRO A 130 -14.91 -2.48 -10.10
CA PRO A 130 -16.27 -2.11 -10.48
C PRO A 130 -17.08 -1.55 -9.30
N LEU A 131 -16.95 -2.16 -8.12
CA LEU A 131 -17.64 -1.72 -6.90
C LEU A 131 -17.23 -0.30 -6.49
N LEU A 132 -15.94 0.03 -6.56
CA LEU A 132 -15.43 1.37 -6.26
C LEU A 132 -15.93 2.42 -7.27
N LEU A 133 -16.01 2.05 -8.55
CA LEU A 133 -16.58 2.93 -9.59
C LEU A 133 -18.09 3.14 -9.40
N GLU A 134 -18.83 2.09 -9.03
CA GLU A 134 -20.25 2.19 -8.69
C GLU A 134 -20.47 3.07 -7.47
N PHE A 135 -19.67 2.88 -6.41
CA PHE A 135 -19.73 3.74 -5.22
C PHE A 135 -19.48 5.21 -5.58
N TYR A 136 -18.47 5.49 -6.42
CA TYR A 136 -18.22 6.84 -6.86
C TYR A 136 -19.40 7.43 -7.63
N ASN A 137 -19.91 6.73 -8.65
CA ASN A 137 -20.95 7.24 -9.54
C ASN A 137 -22.34 7.30 -8.88
N GLY A 138 -22.67 6.29 -8.08
CA GLY A 138 -23.98 6.13 -7.44
C GLY A 138 -24.11 6.86 -6.10
N THR A 139 -22.99 7.12 -5.40
CA THR A 139 -23.01 7.74 -4.08
C THR A 139 -22.23 9.05 -4.02
N MET A 140 -20.93 9.03 -4.37
CA MET A 140 -20.08 10.21 -4.19
C MET A 140 -20.46 11.36 -5.13
N LEU A 141 -20.64 11.08 -6.42
CA LEU A 141 -20.93 12.10 -7.43
C LEU A 141 -22.27 12.82 -7.18
N PRO A 142 -23.38 12.13 -6.85
CA PRO A 142 -24.62 12.80 -6.46
C PRO A 142 -24.46 13.71 -5.23
N LEU A 143 -23.75 13.26 -4.20
CA LEU A 143 -23.50 14.05 -2.99
C LEU A 143 -22.64 15.29 -3.27
N ILE A 144 -21.65 15.16 -4.15
CA ILE A 144 -20.81 16.28 -4.57
C ILE A 144 -21.66 17.31 -5.33
N ARG A 145 -22.51 16.88 -6.25
CA ARG A 145 -23.44 17.75 -7.00
C ARG A 145 -24.37 18.52 -6.07
N GLU A 146 -25.01 17.82 -5.13
CA GLU A 146 -25.90 18.43 -4.13
C GLU A 146 -25.18 19.51 -3.31
N LYS A 147 -23.96 19.24 -2.84
CA LYS A 147 -23.17 20.20 -2.06
C LYS A 147 -22.69 21.40 -2.88
N LEU A 148 -22.46 21.22 -4.18
CA LEU A 148 -21.98 22.27 -5.07
C LEU A 148 -23.11 23.09 -5.71
N GLN A 149 -24.38 22.73 -5.46
CA GLN A 149 -25.56 23.36 -6.06
C GLN A 149 -25.55 23.35 -7.61
N VAL A 150 -24.99 22.29 -8.20
CA VAL A 150 -24.98 22.05 -9.65
C VAL A 150 -25.63 20.71 -9.99
#